data_AF-A0A483UWG1-F1
#
_entry.id   AF-A0A483UWG1-F1
#
_cell.length_a   1.000
_cell.length_b   1.000
_cell.length_c   1.000
_cell.angle_alpha   90.00
_cell.angle_beta   90.00
_cell.angle_gamma   90.00
#
_symmetry.space_group_name_H-M   'P 1'
#
loop_
_entity.id
_entity.type
_entity.pdbx_description
1 polymer ?
#
loop_
_entity_poly.entity_id
_entity_poly.type
_entity_poly.pdbx_seq_one_letter_code
_entity_poly.pdbx_strand_id
1 'polypeptide(L)' 'MNIDIETLVKQLGKDHQEIYDSGLIKYKTKPTATAGYDTATLDTKREGLFLSFENDKNKTFKGITLTFE' A
#
# COMPACT_ATOMS: atom_id res chain seq x y z
N MET A 1 -6.35 13.53 1.38
CA MET A 1 -5.83 13.37 0.00
C MET A 1 -6.94 12.78 -0.86
N ASN A 2 -7.07 13.11 -2.15
CA ASN A 2 -7.97 12.32 -3.02
C ASN A 2 -7.18 11.13 -3.56
N ILE A 3 -7.61 9.92 -3.23
CA ILE A 3 -7.00 8.68 -3.72
C ILE A 3 -7.97 8.05 -4.70
N ASP A 4 -7.51 7.83 -5.92
CA ASP A 4 -8.25 7.03 -6.89
C ASP A 4 -8.10 5.55 -6.54
N ILE A 5 -9.09 5.04 -5.79
CA ILE A 5 -9.13 3.65 -5.33
C ILE A 5 -9.18 2.68 -6.51
N GLU A 6 -9.92 3.00 -7.57
CA GLU A 6 -10.06 2.09 -8.72
C GLU A 6 -8.70 1.90 -9.41
N THR A 7 -8.00 3.01 -9.65
CA THR A 7 -6.66 2.95 -10.24
C THR A 7 -5.65 2.28 -9.31
N LEU A 8 -5.80 2.46 -7.98
CA LEU A 8 -4.96 1.80 -6.98
C LEU A 8 -5.17 0.28 -6.98
N VAL A 9 -6.41 -0.21 -7.00
CA VAL A 9 -6.71 -1.66 -7.10
C VAL A 9 -6.08 -2.28 -8.36
N LYS A 10 -6.04 -1.54 -9.48
CA LYS A 10 -5.38 -2.00 -10.71
C LYS A 10 -3.86 -2.14 -10.59
N GLN A 11 -3.24 -1.65 -9.51
CA GLN A 11 -1.80 -1.82 -9.26
C GLN A 11 -1.48 -3.05 -8.41
N LEU A 12 -2.46 -3.88 -8.03
CA LEU A 12 -2.18 -5.14 -7.33
C LEU A 12 -1.14 -5.97 -8.10
N GLY A 13 -0.18 -6.55 -7.37
CA GLY A 13 0.96 -7.27 -7.93
C GLY A 13 2.14 -6.40 -8.35
N LYS A 14 2.04 -5.07 -8.30
CA LYS A 14 3.18 -4.16 -8.54
C LYS A 14 3.95 -3.86 -7.26
N ASP A 15 5.17 -3.41 -7.43
CA ASP A 15 6.03 -3.00 -6.32
C ASP A 15 5.61 -1.65 -5.74
N HIS A 16 5.76 -1.47 -4.43
CA HIS A 16 5.47 -0.21 -3.75
C HIS A 16 6.14 1.01 -4.43
N GLN A 17 7.37 0.84 -4.91
CA GLN A 17 8.11 1.92 -5.56
C GLN A 17 7.43 2.37 -6.87
N GLU A 18 6.91 1.45 -7.67
CA GLU A 18 6.20 1.79 -8.92
C GLU A 18 4.92 2.59 -8.64
N ILE A 19 4.17 2.20 -7.60
CA ILE A 19 2.92 2.86 -7.19
C ILE A 19 3.20 4.28 -6.64
N TYR A 20 4.31 4.44 -5.92
CA TYR A 20 4.78 5.74 -5.45
C TYR A 20 5.27 6.62 -6.62
N ASP A 21 6.04 6.06 -7.54
CA ASP A 21 6.59 6.78 -8.70
C ASP A 21 5.49 7.23 -9.67
N SER A 22 4.38 6.48 -9.77
CA SER A 22 3.21 6.88 -10.53
C SER A 22 2.40 8.01 -9.87
N GLY A 23 2.74 8.39 -8.64
CA GLY A 23 2.05 9.42 -7.86
C GLY A 23 0.68 9.02 -7.30
N LEU A 24 0.30 7.74 -7.41
CA LEU A 24 -0.98 7.23 -6.90
C LEU A 24 -1.04 7.23 -5.37
N ILE A 25 0.11 6.98 -4.74
CA ILE A 25 0.31 7.17 -3.30
C ILE A 25 1.40 8.22 -3.07
N LYS A 26 1.19 9.11 -2.09
CA LYS A 26 2.18 10.15 -1.73
C LYS A 26 3.13 9.74 -0.61
N TYR A 27 2.92 8.55 -0.05
CA TYR A 27 3.67 8.06 1.09
C TYR A 27 4.98 7.44 0.62
N LYS A 28 6.10 8.15 0.84
CA LYS A 28 7.45 7.64 0.57
C LYS A 28 7.88 6.55 1.56
N THR A 29 7.27 6.54 2.74
CA THR A 29 7.55 5.56 3.79
C THR A 29 7.26 4.16 3.27
N LYS A 30 8.29 3.31 3.24
CA LYS A 30 8.12 1.92 2.80
C LYS A 30 7.23 1.15 3.78
N PRO A 31 6.41 0.21 3.30
CA PRO A 31 5.65 -0.69 4.16
C PRO A 31 6.57 -1.46 5.09
N THR A 32 6.23 -1.50 6.37
CA THR A 32 7.00 -2.20 7.40
C THR A 32 6.24 -3.41 7.89
N ALA A 33 6.98 -4.44 8.32
CA ALA A 33 6.45 -5.59 9.01
C ALA A 33 7.31 -5.89 10.23
N THR A 34 6.72 -6.53 11.23
CA THR A 34 7.48 -7.18 12.30
C THR A 34 8.27 -8.36 11.70
N ALA A 35 9.49 -8.60 12.22
CA ALA A 35 10.29 -9.74 11.79
C ALA A 35 9.51 -11.06 11.97
N GLY A 36 9.52 -11.92 10.93
CA GLY A 36 8.79 -13.19 10.92
C GLY A 36 7.35 -13.11 10.38
N TYR A 37 6.86 -11.93 10.00
CA TYR A 37 5.57 -11.79 9.31
C TYR A 37 5.75 -11.77 7.80
N ASP A 38 4.83 -12.39 7.07
CA ASP A 38 4.86 -12.43 5.59
C ASP A 38 4.24 -11.17 4.95
N THR A 39 3.58 -10.32 5.73
CA THR A 39 2.88 -9.13 5.23
C THR A 39 3.42 -7.87 5.89
N ALA A 40 3.81 -6.91 5.05
CA ALA A 40 4.14 -5.55 5.43
C ALA A 40 2.96 -4.63 5.15
N THR A 41 2.79 -3.59 5.96
CA THR A 41 1.60 -2.74 5.89
C THR A 41 1.96 -1.27 5.87
N LEU A 42 1.11 -0.49 5.21
CA LEU A 42 1.15 0.97 5.22
C LEU A 42 -0.23 1.48 5.61
N ASP A 43 -0.29 2.08 6.79
CA ASP A 43 -1.53 2.61 7.37
C ASP A 43 -1.69 4.09 7.01
N THR A 44 -2.75 4.40 6.25
CA THR A 44 -3.10 5.75 5.81
C THR A 44 -4.37 6.21 6.51
N LYS A 45 -4.32 6.30 7.85
CA LYS A 45 -5.45 6.62 8.73
C LYS A 45 -6.27 7.84 8.30
N ARG A 46 -5.62 8.89 7.81
CA ARG A 46 -6.29 10.13 7.37
C ARG A 46 -7.21 9.92 6.17
N GLU A 47 -6.95 8.88 5.40
CA GLU A 47 -7.71 8.50 4.21
C GLU A 47 -8.59 7.26 4.44
N GLY A 48 -8.64 6.72 5.67
CA GLY A 48 -9.41 5.52 5.99
C GLY A 48 -8.95 4.28 5.23
N LEU A 49 -7.68 4.23 4.83
CA LEU A 49 -7.15 3.24 3.89
C LEU A 49 -5.95 2.50 4.50
N PHE A 50 -5.94 1.19 4.33
CA PHE A 50 -4.86 0.32 4.77
C PHE A 50 -4.34 -0.49 3.58
N LEU A 51 -3.04 -0.39 3.33
CA LEU A 51 -2.38 -1.05 2.21
C LEU A 51 -1.52 -2.20 2.71
N SER A 52 -1.69 -3.37 2.10
CA SER A 52 -0.95 -4.58 2.44
C SER A 52 -0.01 -4.99 1.31
N PHE A 53 1.19 -5.41 1.67
CA PHE A 53 2.27 -5.78 0.77
C PHE A 53 2.93 -7.07 1.23
N GLU A 54 3.54 -7.83 0.32
CA GLU A 54 4.44 -8.92 0.69
C GLU A 54 5.60 -8.36 1.52
N ASN A 55 5.99 -9.05 2.58
CA ASN A 55 7.15 -8.68 3.38
C ASN A 55 8.47 -9.17 2.75
N ASP A 56 8.63 -8.96 1.46
CA ASP A 56 9.84 -9.28 0.72
C ASP A 56 10.66 -8.00 0.44
N LYS A 57 11.66 -8.11 -0.44
CA LYS A 57 12.52 -6.99 -0.84
C LYS A 57 11.78 -5.91 -1.63
N ASN A 58 10.79 -6.31 -2.42
CA ASN A 58 10.14 -5.48 -3.42
C ASN A 58 8.87 -4.81 -2.87
N LYS A 59 8.30 -5.38 -1.80
CA LYS A 59 7.02 -4.97 -1.22
C LYS A 59 5.95 -4.99 -2.30
N THR A 60 5.68 -6.18 -2.84
CA THR A 60 4.64 -6.38 -3.84
C THR A 60 3.27 -6.14 -3.24
N PHE A 61 2.43 -5.35 -3.91
CA PHE A 61 1.15 -4.90 -3.41
C PHE A 61 0.08 -6.01 -3.46
N LYS A 62 -0.47 -6.39 -2.30
CA LYS A 62 -1.37 -7.54 -2.16
C LYS A 62 -2.84 -7.18 -2.02
N GLY A 63 -3.13 -6.05 -1.41
CA GLY A 63 -4.50 -5.81 -0.98
C GLY A 63 -4.72 -4.45 -0.34
N ILE A 64 -5.99 -4.08 -0.34
CA ILE A 64 -6.49 -2.79 0.14
C ILE A 64 -7.63 -3.08 1.10
N THR A 65 -7.65 -2.39 2.23
CA THR A 65 -8.81 -2.31 3.12
C THR A 65 -9.25 -0.85 3.23
N LEU A 66 -10.54 -0.62 3.05
CA LEU A 66 -11.21 0.67 3.20
C LEU A 66 -12.11 0.60 4.43
N THR A 67 -11.99 1.60 5.29
CA THR A 67 -12.84 1.76 6.47
C THR A 67 -13.65 3.04 6.31
N PHE A 68 -14.97 2.91 6.37
CA PHE A 68 -15.90 4.02 6.42
C PHE A 68 -16.39 4.17 7.86
N GLU A 69 -16.32 5.40 8.39
CA GLU A 69 -16.93 5.78 9.68
C GLU A 69 -18.21 6.61 9.44
#